data_AF-A0A352IRX3-F1
#
_entry.id   AF-A0A352IRX3-F1
#
_cell.length_a   1.000
_cell.length_b   1.000
_cell.length_c   1.000
_cell.angle_alpha   90.00
_cell.angle_beta   90.00
_cell.angle_gamma   90.00
#
_symmetry.space_group_name_H-M   'P 1'
#
loop_
_entity.id
_entity.type
_entity.pdbx_description
1 polymer ?
#
loop_
_entity_poly.entity_id
_entity_poly.type
_entity_poly.pdbx_seq_one_letter_code
_entity_poly.pdbx_strand_id
1 'polypeptide(L)'
;TVAQIYQGLATSGFNTPLRTIREVTDAGGEALSRYSLEVEQVADPAAVHLVQYAMQETMQEGTGRSAYYTVPEELSLAGKTGTTDDGRDSWFAGFSGDLLAVAWVGRDDNGPTSLTGASGALPVWSRFMAQVPQHGFSPVVPDGVSYHWVNSEQQALTDEYCDNARLLPYIAGSEPTQTISCSGTLERRIRGWFEGLFQ
;
A
#
# COMPACT_ATOMS: atom_id res chain seq x y z
N THR A 1 -17.32 8.22 -1.66
CA THR A 1 -16.48 8.92 -0.67
C THR A 1 -15.04 8.45 -0.82
N VAL A 2 -14.03 9.16 -0.29
CA VAL A 2 -12.62 8.72 -0.35
C VAL A 2 -12.46 7.31 0.27
N ALA A 3 -13.11 7.06 1.40
CA ALA A 3 -13.09 5.75 2.05
C ALA A 3 -13.63 4.62 1.15
N GLN A 4 -14.71 4.86 0.37
CA GLN A 4 -15.25 3.84 -0.54
C GLN A 4 -14.27 3.51 -1.68
N ILE A 5 -13.55 4.51 -2.20
CA ILE A 5 -12.56 4.30 -3.27
C ILE A 5 -11.41 3.44 -2.73
N TYR A 6 -10.87 3.80 -1.56
CA TYR A 6 -9.78 3.02 -0.95
C TYR A 6 -10.26 1.65 -0.46
N GLN A 7 -11.55 1.47 -0.15
CA GLN A 7 -12.10 0.16 0.17
C GLN A 7 -11.95 -0.79 -1.01
N GLY A 8 -12.30 -0.36 -2.22
CA GLY A 8 -12.10 -1.15 -3.43
C GLY A 8 -10.62 -1.51 -3.67
N LEU A 9 -9.69 -0.60 -3.36
CA LEU A 9 -8.26 -0.88 -3.42
C LEU A 9 -7.81 -1.88 -2.35
N ALA A 10 -8.29 -1.76 -1.11
CA ALA A 10 -7.94 -2.66 -0.02
C ALA A 10 -8.47 -4.08 -0.25
N THR A 11 -9.60 -4.22 -0.94
CA THR A 11 -10.26 -5.52 -1.21
C THR A 11 -10.09 -5.96 -2.67
N SER A 12 -8.91 -5.77 -3.26
CA SER A 12 -8.53 -6.34 -4.56
C SER A 12 -9.51 -6.07 -5.72
N GLY A 13 -10.14 -4.89 -5.73
CA GLY A 13 -11.05 -4.45 -6.79
C GLY A 13 -12.53 -4.75 -6.53
N PHE A 14 -12.88 -5.34 -5.38
CA PHE A 14 -14.27 -5.57 -5.00
C PHE A 14 -14.86 -4.37 -4.25
N ASN A 15 -15.96 -3.83 -4.74
CA ASN A 15 -16.73 -2.80 -4.05
C ASN A 15 -17.72 -3.46 -3.08
N THR A 16 -17.63 -3.08 -1.81
CA THR A 16 -18.65 -3.37 -0.79
C THR A 16 -19.17 -2.05 -0.24
N PRO A 17 -20.46 -1.70 -0.41
CA PRO A 17 -20.98 -0.43 0.06
C PRO A 17 -20.73 -0.24 1.57
N LEU A 18 -20.19 0.92 1.95
CA LEU A 18 -19.98 1.26 3.35
C LEU A 18 -21.32 1.37 4.10
N ARG A 19 -21.38 0.78 5.30
CA ARG A 19 -22.58 0.75 6.13
C ARG A 19 -22.24 1.03 7.59
N THR A 20 -23.08 1.83 8.24
CA THR A 20 -22.98 2.10 9.69
C THR A 20 -24.02 1.30 10.49
N ILE A 21 -25.15 0.97 9.87
CA ILE A 21 -26.24 0.20 10.49
C ILE A 21 -26.16 -1.23 9.95
N ARG A 22 -25.98 -2.21 10.85
CA ARG A 22 -25.97 -3.63 10.50
C ARG A 22 -27.38 -4.21 10.39
N GLU A 23 -28.23 -3.87 11.36
CA GLU A 23 -29.57 -4.44 11.51
C GLU A 23 -30.43 -3.49 12.33
N VAL A 24 -31.73 -3.43 12.01
CA VAL A 24 -32.74 -2.77 12.84
C VAL A 24 -33.69 -3.84 13.33
N THR A 25 -33.91 -3.91 14.65
CA THR A 25 -34.79 -4.89 15.29
C THR A 25 -35.95 -4.21 16.01
N ASP A 26 -37.04 -4.93 16.21
CA ASP A 26 -38.12 -4.52 17.10
C ASP A 26 -37.80 -4.84 18.58
N ALA A 27 -38.74 -4.54 19.49
CA ALA A 27 -38.57 -4.82 20.91
C ALA A 27 -38.48 -6.32 21.26
N GLY A 28 -38.94 -7.20 20.36
CA GLY A 28 -38.84 -8.66 20.48
C GLY A 28 -37.54 -9.23 19.91
N GLY A 29 -36.71 -8.40 19.26
CA GLY A 29 -35.48 -8.83 18.59
C GLY A 29 -35.73 -9.38 17.17
N GLU A 30 -36.92 -9.21 16.62
CA GLU A 30 -37.22 -9.58 15.23
C GLU A 30 -36.64 -8.54 14.27
N ALA A 31 -35.97 -9.01 13.22
CA ALA A 31 -35.29 -8.16 12.26
C ALA A 31 -36.29 -7.42 11.37
N LEU A 32 -36.37 -6.10 11.52
CA LEU A 32 -37.20 -5.23 10.67
C LEU A 32 -36.52 -4.92 9.33
N SER A 33 -35.18 -4.87 9.33
CA SER A 33 -34.37 -4.69 8.13
C SER A 33 -32.99 -5.32 8.29
N ARG A 34 -32.59 -6.09 7.28
CA ARG A 34 -31.24 -6.63 7.09
C ARG A 34 -30.80 -6.34 5.67
N TYR A 35 -29.61 -5.78 5.52
CA TYR A 35 -29.05 -5.48 4.21
C TYR A 35 -28.17 -6.65 3.77
N SER A 36 -28.47 -7.28 2.63
CA SER A 36 -27.63 -8.33 2.04
C SER A 36 -26.24 -7.79 1.69
N LEU A 37 -25.22 -8.66 1.79
CA LEU A 37 -23.88 -8.32 1.31
C LEU A 37 -23.92 -8.32 -0.22
N GLU A 38 -23.69 -7.16 -0.83
CA GLU A 38 -23.53 -7.02 -2.27
C GLU A 38 -22.05 -6.78 -2.55
N VAL A 39 -21.46 -7.69 -3.33
CA VAL A 39 -20.05 -7.63 -3.73
C VAL A 39 -20.02 -7.51 -5.24
N GLU A 40 -19.46 -6.42 -5.74
CA GLU A 40 -19.30 -6.15 -7.17
C GLU A 40 -17.82 -6.01 -7.50
N GLN A 41 -17.33 -6.72 -8.50
CA GLN A 41 -15.97 -6.50 -9.00
C GLN A 41 -15.97 -5.26 -9.91
N VAL A 42 -15.35 -4.18 -9.45
CA VAL A 42 -15.34 -2.88 -10.14
C VAL A 42 -14.00 -2.57 -10.80
N ALA A 43 -12.96 -3.34 -10.49
CA ALA A 43 -11.63 -3.21 -11.07
C ALA A 43 -10.95 -4.57 -11.25
N ASP A 44 -10.03 -4.66 -12.21
CA ASP A 44 -9.20 -5.83 -12.46
C ASP A 44 -8.25 -6.06 -11.26
N PRO A 45 -8.28 -7.24 -10.60
CA PRO A 45 -7.40 -7.57 -9.49
C PRO A 45 -5.92 -7.44 -9.83
N ALA A 46 -5.51 -7.75 -11.07
CA ALA A 46 -4.11 -7.64 -11.50
C ALA A 46 -3.65 -6.18 -11.49
N ALA A 47 -4.47 -5.26 -12.00
CA ALA A 47 -4.19 -3.83 -11.95
C ALA A 47 -4.20 -3.29 -10.51
N VAL A 48 -5.17 -3.73 -9.69
CA VAL A 48 -5.26 -3.32 -8.28
C VAL A 48 -4.03 -3.80 -7.49
N HIS A 49 -3.53 -5.01 -7.76
CA HIS A 49 -2.33 -5.54 -7.11
C HIS A 49 -1.09 -4.67 -7.37
N LEU A 50 -0.90 -4.20 -8.60
CA LEU A 50 0.18 -3.27 -8.94
C LEU A 50 0.05 -1.94 -8.17
N VAL A 51 -1.18 -1.42 -8.04
CA VAL A 51 -1.45 -0.20 -7.24
C VAL A 51 -1.19 -0.43 -5.76
N GLN A 52 -1.63 -1.57 -5.20
CA GLN A 52 -1.38 -1.95 -3.81
C GLN A 52 0.13 -2.03 -3.53
N TYR A 53 0.91 -2.65 -4.43
CA TYR A 53 2.37 -2.68 -4.33
C TYR A 53 2.96 -1.26 -4.30
N ALA A 54 2.58 -0.39 -5.24
CA ALA A 54 3.05 1.01 -5.25
C ALA A 54 2.65 1.79 -3.98
N MET A 55 1.50 1.48 -3.39
CA MET A 55 1.06 2.05 -2.11
C MET A 55 1.86 1.51 -0.92
N GLN A 56 2.29 0.25 -0.95
CA GLN A 56 3.25 -0.29 0.04
C GLN A 56 4.61 0.40 -0.09
N GLU A 57 5.09 0.64 -1.32
CA GLU A 57 6.34 1.39 -1.55
C GLU A 57 6.25 2.83 -1.05
N THR A 58 5.07 3.46 -1.18
CA THR A 58 4.81 4.79 -0.59
C THR A 58 5.03 4.80 0.93
N MET A 59 4.71 3.69 1.60
CA MET A 59 4.93 3.53 3.03
C MET A 59 6.39 3.20 3.35
N GLN A 60 7.02 2.29 2.60
CA GLN A 60 8.36 1.80 2.92
C GLN A 60 9.45 2.83 2.59
N GLU A 61 9.36 3.46 1.42
CA GLU A 61 10.42 4.32 0.88
C GLU A 61 9.91 5.73 0.52
N GLY A 62 8.60 5.93 0.46
CA GLY A 62 7.99 7.17 -0.02
C GLY A 62 7.54 8.15 1.06
N THR A 63 6.51 8.93 0.71
CA THR A 63 5.97 10.02 1.53
C THR A 63 5.22 9.56 2.78
N GLY A 64 4.88 8.26 2.88
CA GLY A 64 4.21 7.66 4.04
C GLY A 64 5.18 7.16 5.12
N ARG A 65 6.49 7.13 4.84
CA ARG A 65 7.50 6.47 5.69
C ARG A 65 7.54 6.92 7.14
N SER A 66 7.24 8.20 7.40
CA SER A 66 7.22 8.72 8.77
C SER A 66 6.10 8.14 9.65
N ALA A 67 5.13 7.41 9.09
CA ALA A 67 4.13 6.68 9.87
C ALA A 67 4.77 5.66 10.83
N TYR A 68 5.86 5.01 10.40
CA TYR A 68 6.58 4.00 11.19
C TYR A 68 7.37 4.57 12.37
N TYR A 69 7.42 5.90 12.53
CA TYR A 69 7.88 6.51 13.79
C TYR A 69 6.87 6.35 14.93
N THR A 70 5.62 5.98 14.62
CA THR A 70 4.53 5.80 15.59
C THR A 70 3.95 4.40 15.56
N VAL A 71 3.90 3.77 14.40
CA VAL A 71 3.36 2.42 14.18
C VAL A 71 4.52 1.42 14.10
N PRO A 72 4.39 0.16 14.58
CA PRO A 72 5.44 -0.86 14.44
C PRO A 72 5.88 -1.04 12.98
N GLU A 73 7.19 -1.15 12.75
CA GLU A 73 7.77 -1.28 11.41
C GLU A 73 7.41 -2.63 10.76
N GLU A 74 7.15 -3.65 11.58
CA GLU A 74 6.72 -4.98 11.13
C GLU A 74 5.27 -5.00 10.62
N LEU A 75 4.48 -3.97 10.94
CA LEU A 75 3.12 -3.88 10.46
C LEU A 75 3.13 -3.38 9.01
N SER A 76 3.01 -4.30 8.05
CA SER A 76 2.91 -3.92 6.64
C SER A 76 1.64 -3.09 6.39
N LEU A 77 1.80 -1.94 5.75
CA LEU A 77 0.74 -0.98 5.45
C LEU A 77 0.82 -0.56 3.98
N ALA A 78 -0.32 -0.19 3.40
CA ALA A 78 -0.40 0.47 2.12
C ALA A 78 -1.11 1.82 2.29
N GLY A 79 -0.59 2.88 1.68
CA GLY A 79 -1.18 4.20 1.84
C GLY A 79 -0.72 5.22 0.83
N LYS A 80 -1.38 6.37 0.84
CA LYS A 80 -1.07 7.49 -0.04
C LYS A 80 -1.34 8.83 0.63
N THR A 81 -0.38 9.74 0.48
CA THR A 81 -0.53 11.14 0.87
C THR A 81 -1.29 11.93 -0.20
N GLY A 82 -2.13 12.88 0.24
CA GLY A 82 -2.78 13.89 -0.59
C GLY A 82 -2.56 15.29 -0.03
N THR A 83 -2.40 16.28 -0.90
CA THR A 83 -2.26 17.70 -0.54
C THR A 83 -2.93 18.50 -1.64
N THR A 84 -3.86 19.38 -1.30
CA THR A 84 -4.50 20.27 -2.29
C THR A 84 -3.63 21.49 -2.55
N ASP A 85 -3.88 22.14 -3.69
CA ASP A 85 -3.25 23.42 -4.04
C ASP A 85 -3.51 24.47 -2.93
N ASP A 86 -2.61 25.45 -2.81
CA ASP A 86 -2.55 26.43 -1.71
C ASP A 86 -2.39 25.83 -0.29
N GLY A 87 -2.19 24.51 -0.14
CA GLY A 87 -2.00 23.87 1.16
C GLY A 87 -3.21 23.98 2.09
N ARG A 88 -4.42 23.90 1.52
CA ARG A 88 -5.68 23.99 2.27
C ARG A 88 -6.03 22.69 2.96
N ASP A 89 -5.85 21.58 2.26
CA ASP A 89 -6.21 20.26 2.74
C ASP A 89 -5.00 19.34 2.78
N SER A 90 -4.88 18.66 3.91
CA SER A 90 -3.99 17.54 4.10
C SER A 90 -4.83 16.27 4.18
N TRP A 91 -4.52 15.29 3.33
CA TRP A 91 -5.18 13.99 3.32
C TRP A 91 -4.16 12.87 3.49
N PHE A 92 -4.59 11.83 4.20
CA PHE A 92 -3.92 10.54 4.18
C PHE A 92 -4.96 9.44 4.16
N ALA A 93 -4.81 8.50 3.24
CA ALA A 93 -5.67 7.33 3.14
C ALA A 93 -4.78 6.09 3.04
N GLY A 94 -5.07 5.10 3.87
CA GLY A 94 -4.28 3.89 3.94
C GLY A 94 -5.00 2.78 4.69
N PHE A 95 -4.46 1.58 4.56
CA PHE A 95 -5.03 0.39 5.13
C PHE A 95 -3.95 -0.62 5.53
N SER A 96 -4.34 -1.49 6.46
CA SER A 96 -3.66 -2.72 6.83
C SER A 96 -4.43 -3.93 6.27
N GLY A 97 -4.20 -5.13 6.78
CA GLY A 97 -4.89 -6.35 6.34
C GLY A 97 -6.39 -6.34 6.65
N ASP A 98 -6.81 -5.63 7.70
CA ASP A 98 -8.18 -5.67 8.21
C ASP A 98 -8.74 -4.30 8.65
N LEU A 99 -7.95 -3.22 8.53
CA LEU A 99 -8.39 -1.88 8.90
C LEU A 99 -8.04 -0.86 7.81
N LEU A 100 -9.05 -0.13 7.34
CA LEU A 100 -8.89 1.02 6.46
C LEU A 100 -9.24 2.30 7.21
N ALA A 101 -8.39 3.32 7.09
CA ALA A 101 -8.65 4.63 7.65
C ALA A 101 -8.29 5.75 6.67
N VAL A 102 -9.06 6.83 6.74
CA VAL A 102 -8.83 8.07 5.98
C VAL A 102 -8.83 9.21 6.99
N ALA A 103 -7.76 10.00 6.98
CA ALA A 103 -7.64 11.22 7.77
C ALA A 103 -7.63 12.44 6.85
N TRP A 104 -8.36 13.46 7.27
CA TRP A 104 -8.34 14.79 6.68
C TRP A 104 -8.04 15.81 7.76
N VAL A 105 -7.18 16.78 7.42
CA VAL A 105 -6.92 17.96 8.24
C VAL A 105 -7.03 19.17 7.33
N GLY A 106 -7.91 20.09 7.72
CA GLY A 106 -8.14 21.35 7.04
C GLY A 106 -8.83 22.34 7.98
N ARG A 107 -9.14 23.53 7.46
CA ARG A 107 -9.91 24.54 8.20
C ARG A 107 -11.34 24.57 7.69
N ASP A 108 -12.31 24.72 8.58
CA ASP A 108 -13.73 24.83 8.23
C ASP A 108 -14.03 26.05 7.34
N ASP A 109 -13.21 27.12 7.44
CA ASP A 109 -13.30 28.31 6.60
C ASP A 109 -12.53 28.19 5.27
N ASN A 110 -11.98 27.01 4.97
CA ASN A 110 -11.19 26.71 3.77
C ASN A 110 -9.95 27.61 3.59
N GLY A 111 -9.46 28.20 4.68
CA GLY A 111 -8.20 28.93 4.71
C GLY A 111 -6.99 27.99 4.61
N PRO A 112 -5.80 28.51 4.22
CA PRO A 112 -4.58 27.72 4.14
C PRO A 112 -4.14 27.22 5.53
N THR A 113 -3.55 26.02 5.57
CA THR A 113 -3.07 25.38 6.82
C THR A 113 -1.55 25.29 6.91
N SER A 114 -0.83 25.53 5.81
CA SER A 114 0.61 25.23 5.62
C SER A 114 1.01 23.78 5.92
N LEU A 115 0.05 22.86 6.04
CA LEU A 115 0.26 21.44 6.23
C LEU A 115 0.27 20.71 4.89
N THR A 116 1.09 19.66 4.78
CA THR A 116 1.05 18.69 3.68
C THR A 116 0.41 17.40 4.16
N GLY A 117 0.13 16.47 3.24
CA GLY A 117 -0.37 15.12 3.57
C GLY A 117 0.52 14.43 4.62
N ALA A 118 1.83 14.60 4.51
CA ALA A 118 2.83 13.99 5.39
C ALA A 118 3.00 14.71 6.74
N SER A 119 2.73 16.02 6.83
CA SER A 119 2.88 16.79 8.08
C SER A 119 1.58 17.03 8.84
N GLY A 120 0.42 16.90 8.19
CA GLY A 120 -0.91 17.09 8.79
C GLY A 120 -1.65 15.79 9.06
N ALA A 121 -2.25 15.21 8.03
CA ALA A 121 -3.13 14.04 8.13
C ALA A 121 -2.39 12.75 8.49
N LEU A 122 -1.18 12.52 7.95
CA LEU A 122 -0.41 11.30 8.23
C LEU A 122 -0.12 11.10 9.73
N PRO A 123 0.33 12.11 10.51
CA PRO A 123 0.48 11.97 11.96
C PRO A 123 -0.82 11.72 12.74
N VAL A 124 -1.97 12.17 12.22
CA VAL A 124 -3.28 11.87 12.84
C VAL A 124 -3.64 10.42 12.56
N TRP A 125 -3.50 10.00 11.31
CA TRP A 125 -3.74 8.64 10.85
C TRP A 125 -2.85 7.63 11.59
N SER A 126 -1.54 7.88 11.68
CA SER A 126 -0.59 6.95 12.30
C SER A 126 -0.87 6.74 13.79
N ARG A 127 -1.24 7.80 14.52
CA ARG A 127 -1.63 7.70 15.95
C ARG A 127 -2.91 6.90 16.13
N PHE A 128 -3.89 7.05 15.25
CA PHE A 128 -5.10 6.24 15.27
C PHE A 128 -4.77 4.76 15.01
N MET A 129 -4.02 4.48 13.95
CA MET A 129 -3.63 3.12 13.59
C MET A 129 -2.83 2.45 14.71
N ALA A 130 -1.95 3.18 15.40
CA ALA A 130 -1.18 2.64 16.53
C ALA A 130 -2.03 2.23 17.76
N GLN A 131 -3.28 2.71 17.86
CA GLN A 131 -4.18 2.42 18.99
C GLN A 131 -5.14 1.27 18.72
N VAL A 132 -5.32 0.87 17.47
CA VAL A 132 -6.29 -0.17 17.08
C VAL A 132 -5.53 -1.45 16.74
N PRO A 133 -5.82 -2.57 17.41
CA PRO A 133 -5.29 -3.88 17.03
C PRO A 133 -5.67 -4.23 15.59
N GLN A 134 -4.70 -4.66 14.81
CA GLN A 134 -4.84 -4.90 13.37
C GLN A 134 -3.75 -5.84 12.87
N HIS A 135 -3.95 -6.41 11.67
CA HIS A 135 -2.98 -7.29 11.02
C HIS A 135 -2.27 -6.61 9.86
N GLY A 136 -1.01 -7.00 9.62
CA GLY A 136 -0.25 -6.50 8.48
C GLY A 136 -0.92 -6.83 7.15
N PHE A 137 -0.83 -5.90 6.21
CA PHE A 137 -1.35 -6.09 4.86
C PHE A 137 -0.45 -7.06 4.06
N SER A 138 -1.03 -8.13 3.56
CA SER A 138 -0.36 -9.11 2.70
C SER A 138 -1.27 -9.44 1.52
N PRO A 139 -1.09 -8.77 0.36
CA PRO A 139 -1.96 -8.99 -0.78
C PRO A 139 -1.71 -10.36 -1.41
N VAL A 140 -2.80 -11.03 -1.79
CA VAL A 140 -2.73 -12.24 -2.61
C VAL A 140 -2.37 -11.83 -4.03
N VAL A 141 -1.29 -12.40 -4.58
CA VAL A 141 -0.90 -12.17 -5.98
C VAL A 141 -1.95 -12.84 -6.88
N PRO A 142 -2.65 -12.08 -7.74
CA PRO A 142 -3.68 -12.62 -8.61
C PRO A 142 -3.07 -13.35 -9.81
N ASP A 143 -3.88 -14.17 -10.47
CA ASP A 143 -3.50 -14.83 -11.72
C ASP A 143 -3.08 -13.80 -12.78
N GLY A 144 -2.04 -14.13 -13.54
CA GLY A 144 -1.50 -13.25 -14.57
C GLY A 144 -0.62 -12.12 -14.03
N VAL A 145 -0.28 -12.10 -12.74
CA VAL A 145 0.77 -11.22 -12.19
C VAL A 145 2.01 -12.04 -11.83
N SER A 146 3.18 -11.58 -12.28
CA SER A 146 4.48 -12.15 -11.94
C SER A 146 5.45 -11.08 -11.46
N TYR A 147 6.32 -11.44 -10.52
CA TYR A 147 7.35 -10.55 -10.01
C TYR A 147 8.67 -10.79 -10.76
N HIS A 148 9.34 -9.69 -11.12
CA HIS A 148 10.60 -9.71 -11.83
C HIS A 148 11.60 -8.77 -11.18
N TRP A 149 12.86 -9.21 -11.12
CA TRP A 149 13.97 -8.31 -10.80
C TRP A 149 14.23 -7.40 -11.99
N VAL A 150 14.11 -6.10 -11.77
CA VAL A 150 14.28 -5.07 -12.79
C VAL A 150 15.29 -4.04 -12.31
N ASN A 151 16.21 -3.65 -13.17
CA ASN A 151 17.07 -2.52 -12.92
C ASN A 151 16.28 -1.23 -13.09
N SER A 152 16.12 -0.46 -12.02
CA SER A 152 15.23 0.71 -12.02
C SER A 152 15.69 1.86 -12.91
N GLU A 153 16.97 1.93 -13.27
CA GLU A 153 17.53 2.97 -14.13
C GLU A 153 17.43 2.59 -15.62
N GLN A 154 17.79 1.35 -15.95
CA GLN A 154 17.84 0.87 -17.32
C GLN A 154 16.52 0.28 -17.81
N GLN A 155 15.54 0.10 -16.91
CA GLN A 155 14.23 -0.49 -17.20
C GLN A 155 14.33 -1.84 -17.92
N ALA A 156 15.25 -2.68 -17.47
CA ALA A 156 15.54 -3.99 -18.05
C ALA A 156 15.51 -5.08 -16.98
N LEU A 157 15.19 -6.31 -17.37
CA LEU A 157 15.28 -7.48 -16.50
C LEU A 157 16.73 -7.66 -16.04
N THR A 158 16.89 -8.03 -14.77
CA THR A 158 18.19 -8.26 -14.14
C THR A 158 18.09 -9.34 -13.07
N ASP A 159 19.17 -9.61 -12.34
CA ASP A 159 19.19 -10.55 -11.22
C ASP A 159 19.11 -9.81 -9.87
N GLU A 160 18.64 -10.49 -8.82
CA GLU A 160 18.46 -9.97 -7.45
C GLU A 160 19.66 -9.20 -6.91
N TYR A 161 20.88 -9.68 -7.21
CA TYR A 161 22.11 -9.15 -6.64
C TYR A 161 22.79 -8.10 -7.53
N CYS A 162 22.12 -7.64 -8.57
CA CYS A 162 22.63 -6.55 -9.40
C CYS A 162 22.35 -5.19 -8.76
N ASP A 163 23.25 -4.24 -9.02
CA ASP A 163 23.06 -2.86 -8.57
C ASP A 163 21.75 -2.30 -9.14
N ASN A 164 21.01 -1.56 -8.31
CA ASN A 164 19.70 -0.99 -8.63
C ASN A 164 18.62 -2.03 -9.01
N ALA A 165 18.79 -3.30 -8.64
CA ALA A 165 17.76 -4.32 -8.81
C ALA A 165 16.60 -4.09 -7.82
N ARG A 166 15.38 -4.07 -8.34
CA ARG A 166 14.13 -4.03 -7.56
C ARG A 166 13.19 -5.13 -8.02
N LEU A 167 12.54 -5.78 -7.07
CA LEU A 167 11.53 -6.80 -7.35
C LEU A 167 10.19 -6.13 -7.57
N LEU A 168 9.71 -6.09 -8.82
CA LEU A 168 8.49 -5.37 -9.21
C LEU A 168 7.44 -6.33 -9.77
N PRO A 169 6.14 -6.13 -9.48
CA PRO A 169 5.06 -6.90 -10.10
C PRO A 169 4.75 -6.36 -11.50
N TYR A 170 4.53 -7.28 -12.44
CA TYR A 170 4.07 -7.02 -13.80
C TYR A 170 2.85 -7.86 -14.11
N ILE A 171 1.97 -7.31 -14.95
CA ILE A 171 0.92 -8.10 -15.59
C ILE A 171 1.59 -8.87 -16.73
N ALA A 172 1.33 -10.16 -16.85
CA ALA A 172 1.99 -11.03 -17.82
C ALA A 172 1.95 -10.43 -19.24
N GLY A 173 3.13 -10.31 -19.85
CA GLY A 173 3.34 -9.68 -21.16
C GLY A 173 3.60 -8.17 -21.11
N SER A 174 3.61 -7.55 -19.93
CA SER A 174 3.99 -6.14 -19.75
C SER A 174 5.39 -5.93 -19.17
N GLU A 175 6.08 -7.03 -18.81
CA GLU A 175 7.45 -6.99 -18.33
C GLU A 175 8.46 -6.50 -19.38
N PRO A 176 9.59 -5.91 -18.98
CA PRO A 176 10.65 -5.53 -19.91
C PRO A 176 11.17 -6.74 -20.69
N THR A 177 11.46 -6.54 -21.98
CA THR A 177 12.00 -7.60 -22.84
C THR A 177 13.53 -7.62 -22.89
N GLN A 178 14.17 -6.50 -22.56
CA GLN A 178 15.63 -6.40 -22.50
C GLN A 178 16.13 -7.00 -21.20
N THR A 179 17.26 -7.71 -21.26
CA THR A 179 17.94 -8.28 -20.10
C THR A 179 19.34 -7.71 -19.99
N ILE A 180 19.72 -7.31 -18.79
CA ILE A 180 21.09 -6.93 -18.45
C ILE A 180 21.66 -7.94 -17.47
N SER A 181 22.93 -8.30 -17.66
CA SER A 181 23.64 -9.15 -16.71
C SER A 181 24.68 -8.30 -15.98
N CYS A 182 24.78 -8.46 -14.66
CA CYS A 182 25.88 -7.92 -13.89
C CYS A 182 26.89 -9.04 -13.62
N SER A 183 28.02 -9.03 -14.34
CA SER A 183 29.15 -9.90 -14.05
C SER A 183 29.97 -9.30 -12.90
N GLY A 184 29.58 -9.54 -11.64
CA GLY A 184 30.29 -8.86 -10.54
C GLY A 184 30.35 -9.50 -9.15
N THR A 185 29.49 -10.47 -8.83
CA THR A 185 29.31 -10.89 -7.42
C THR A 185 29.70 -12.33 -7.12
N LEU A 186 29.67 -13.24 -8.10
CA LEU A 186 30.07 -14.63 -7.86
C LEU A 186 31.58 -14.75 -7.59
N GLU A 187 32.42 -14.05 -8.37
CA GLU A 187 33.88 -14.05 -8.20
C GLU A 187 34.32 -13.38 -6.89
N ARG A 188 33.67 -12.27 -6.49
CA ARG A 188 33.95 -11.58 -5.22
C ARG A 188 33.56 -12.42 -4.00
N ARG A 189 32.44 -13.15 -4.08
CA ARG A 189 31.94 -14.02 -3.01
C ARG A 189 32.78 -15.28 -2.85
N ILE A 190 33.22 -15.89 -3.96
CA ILE A 190 34.17 -17.01 -3.94
C ILE A 190 35.49 -16.55 -3.30
N ARG A 191 36.01 -15.39 -3.69
CA ARG A 191 37.26 -14.84 -3.15
C ARG A 191 37.19 -14.52 -1.66
N GLY A 192 36.12 -13.87 -1.21
CA GLY A 192 35.90 -13.58 0.22
C GLY A 192 35.67 -14.83 1.07
N TRP A 193 35.01 -15.87 0.53
CA TRP A 193 34.87 -17.17 1.18
C TRP A 193 36.21 -17.91 1.31
N PHE A 194 37.05 -17.86 0.26
CA PHE A 194 38.39 -18.47 0.31
C PHE A 194 39.34 -17.75 1.27
N GLU A 195 39.29 -16.42 1.37
CA GLU A 195 40.14 -15.66 2.31
C GLU A 195 39.77 -15.92 3.78
N GLY A 196 38.50 -16.21 4.09
CA GLY A 196 38.06 -16.59 5.44
C GLY A 196 38.32 -18.05 5.83
N LEU A 197 38.73 -18.91 4.89
CA LEU A 197 38.99 -20.34 5.14
C LEU A 197 40.46 -20.68 5.43
N PHE A 198 41.37 -19.75 5.18
CA PHE A 198 42.82 -19.92 5.36
C PHE A 198 43.42 -18.95 6.39
N GLN A 199 42.60 -18.45 7.32
CA GLN A 199 43.02 -17.67 8.48
C GLN A 199 42.72 -18.40 9.79
#